data_AF-A0A5N8HLV2-F1
#
_entry.id   AF-A0A5N8HLV2-F1
#
_cell.length_a   1.000
_cell.length_b   1.000
_cell.length_c   1.000
_cell.angle_alpha   90.00
_cell.angle_beta   90.00
_cell.angle_gamma   90.00
#
_symmetry.space_group_name_H-M   'P 1'
#
loop_
_entity.id
_entity.type
_entity.pdbx_description
1 polymer ?
#
loop_
_entity_poly.entity_id
_entity_poly.type
_entity_poly.pdbx_seq_one_letter_code
_entity_poly.pdbx_strand_id
1 'polypeptide(L)'
;GGDGDELKRGGKPPVNHVNIVAQQALPVTLNEQGEGSVTLPIGDFNGELRVMAQAWTADDFGSNESKVIVAAPVIAELNMPRFMASGDTSRLTLDITNLTDKPQKLNVALTASGLLELVSDSPAAVELAPGVRTTLFIPVRALPGYGDGEIQATISGLALPDETVADQQKQWKIGVRPAFPAQTVNYGTALQPGETWAIPADGLQNFSPVTLEGQLLLSGKPPLNIARYIKELKAYPYGCLEQTASGLFPSLYTNAAQLQALGIKGDSDEKRRASVDIGISRLLQMQRDNGGFALWDKNGDEEYWLTAYVMDFLVRAGEQGYSVPTDAINRGNERLLRYLQDPGMMSIPYADNLKASKFAVQSYAALV
;
A
#
# COMPACT_ATOMS: atom_id res chain seq x y z
N GLY A 1 -0.36 -3.95 34.09
CA GLY A 1 -1.32 -4.79 33.34
C GLY A 1 -0.89 -4.78 31.89
N GLY A 2 -0.97 -5.91 31.19
CA GLY A 2 -0.70 -5.97 29.76
C GLY A 2 -1.96 -5.59 28.98
N ASP A 3 -1.81 -4.76 27.96
CA ASP A 3 -2.87 -4.44 26.99
C ASP A 3 -2.42 -4.90 25.59
N GLY A 4 -3.35 -5.38 24.76
CA GLY A 4 -3.08 -5.86 23.39
C GLY A 4 -2.98 -7.39 23.17
N ASP A 5 -3.02 -8.22 24.22
CA ASP A 5 -3.08 -9.68 24.07
C ASP A 5 -4.44 -10.15 23.50
N GLU A 6 -5.51 -9.40 23.72
CA GLU A 6 -6.84 -9.69 23.15
C GLU A 6 -6.86 -9.54 21.62
N LEU A 7 -6.14 -8.55 21.08
CA LEU A 7 -6.03 -8.32 19.63
C LEU A 7 -5.27 -9.46 18.91
N LYS A 8 -4.31 -10.10 19.58
CA LYS A 8 -3.59 -11.26 19.01
C LYS A 8 -4.47 -12.50 18.92
N ARG A 9 -5.44 -12.68 19.83
CA ARG A 9 -6.36 -13.83 19.82
C ARG A 9 -7.44 -13.75 18.73
N GLY A 10 -7.80 -12.54 18.30
CA GLY A 10 -8.81 -12.31 17.24
C GLY A 10 -8.31 -12.44 15.80
N GLY A 11 -7.02 -12.70 15.60
CA GLY A 11 -6.38 -12.69 14.27
C GLY A 11 -6.01 -11.27 13.81
N LYS A 12 -5.26 -11.17 12.70
CA LYS A 12 -4.78 -9.88 12.19
C LYS A 12 -5.98 -9.00 11.78
N PRO A 13 -6.12 -7.78 12.34
CA PRO A 13 -7.22 -6.89 11.97
C PRO A 13 -7.17 -6.56 10.48
N PRO A 14 -8.32 -6.50 9.79
CA PRO A 14 -8.35 -6.07 8.40
C PRO A 14 -7.93 -4.58 8.33
N VAL A 15 -7.21 -4.18 7.27
CA VAL A 15 -6.61 -2.83 7.10
C VAL A 15 -7.55 -1.73 7.59
N ASN A 16 -7.11 -0.98 8.61
CA ASN A 16 -7.88 0.06 9.26
C ASN A 16 -7.48 1.43 8.71
N HIS A 17 -8.45 2.24 8.31
CA HIS A 17 -8.23 3.62 7.85
C HIS A 17 -8.30 4.60 9.04
N VAL A 18 -7.64 4.23 10.14
CA VAL A 18 -7.50 5.11 11.29
C VAL A 18 -6.40 6.13 10.99
N ASN A 19 -6.73 7.41 11.11
CA ASN A 19 -5.74 8.47 10.97
C ASN A 19 -4.93 8.58 12.27
N ILE A 20 -3.67 8.17 12.22
CA ILE A 20 -2.73 8.34 13.34
C ILE A 20 -2.07 9.71 13.19
N VAL A 21 -2.41 10.64 14.08
CA VAL A 21 -1.82 11.99 14.08
C VAL A 21 -0.54 11.96 14.90
N ALA A 22 0.59 11.93 14.20
CA ALA A 22 1.92 12.04 14.78
C ALA A 22 2.77 12.97 13.90
N GLN A 23 3.45 13.92 14.53
CA GLN A 23 4.29 14.92 13.85
C GLN A 23 5.59 15.07 14.62
N GLN A 24 6.69 15.26 13.88
CA GLN A 24 8.01 15.55 14.43
C GLN A 24 8.72 16.54 13.52
N ALA A 25 9.03 17.72 14.05
CA ALA A 25 9.82 18.71 13.33
C ALA A 25 11.32 18.35 13.37
N LEU A 26 12.08 18.94 12.46
CA LEU A 26 13.54 18.95 12.54
C LEU A 26 14.00 19.67 13.82
N PRO A 27 15.17 19.32 14.37
CA PRO A 27 15.75 20.06 15.50
C PRO A 27 15.99 21.51 15.09
N VAL A 28 15.70 22.44 16.01
CA VAL A 28 15.92 23.88 15.83
C VAL A 28 16.94 24.40 16.84
N THR A 29 17.71 25.39 16.44
CA THR A 29 18.64 26.09 17.33
C THR A 29 17.96 27.32 17.90
N LEU A 30 17.98 27.46 19.23
CA LEU A 30 17.45 28.66 19.91
C LEU A 30 18.39 29.85 19.66
N ASN A 31 17.82 31.07 19.70
CA ASN A 31 18.61 32.29 19.55
C ASN A 31 19.44 32.61 20.82
N GLU A 32 20.17 33.72 20.81
CA GLU A 32 21.02 34.15 21.94
C GLU A 32 20.22 34.38 23.24
N GLN A 33 18.92 34.64 23.14
CA GLN A 33 18.01 34.81 24.27
C GLN A 33 17.39 33.49 24.76
N GLY A 34 17.67 32.37 24.09
CA GLY A 34 17.07 31.07 24.40
C GLY A 34 15.64 30.90 23.85
N GLU A 35 15.25 31.69 22.86
CA GLU A 35 13.92 31.66 22.26
C GLU A 35 13.94 30.96 20.89
N GLY A 36 12.84 30.29 20.56
CA GLY A 36 12.65 29.61 19.28
C GLY A 36 11.17 29.32 19.05
N SER A 37 10.80 29.18 17.78
CA SER A 37 9.42 28.86 17.38
C SER A 37 9.43 27.73 16.37
N VAL A 38 8.51 26.79 16.54
CA VAL A 38 8.27 25.67 15.62
C VAL A 38 6.80 25.63 15.27
N THR A 39 6.51 25.61 13.98
CA THR A 39 5.14 25.51 13.48
C THR A 39 4.90 24.09 12.99
N LEU A 40 3.96 23.39 13.61
CA LEU A 40 3.53 22.05 13.20
C LEU A 40 2.22 22.17 12.40
N PRO A 41 2.16 21.70 11.15
CA PRO A 41 0.91 21.68 10.40
C PRO A 41 0.01 20.57 10.96
N ILE A 42 -0.99 20.96 11.74
CA ILE A 42 -2.00 20.04 12.26
C ILE A 42 -3.09 19.88 11.19
N GLY A 43 -3.29 18.64 10.76
CA GLY A 43 -4.36 18.30 9.81
C GLY A 43 -5.73 18.28 10.49
N ASP A 44 -6.69 17.73 9.75
CA ASP A 44 -8.06 17.53 10.22
C ASP A 44 -8.12 16.46 11.32
N PHE A 45 -8.09 16.92 12.58
CA PHE A 45 -8.06 16.10 13.78
C PHE A 45 -8.95 16.70 14.88
N ASN A 46 -9.65 15.84 15.59
CA ASN A 46 -10.47 16.21 16.75
C ASN A 46 -10.03 15.39 17.96
N GLY A 47 -9.43 16.03 18.95
CA GLY A 47 -8.95 15.38 20.17
C GLY A 47 -7.89 16.18 20.92
N GLU A 48 -7.23 15.52 21.87
CA GLU A 48 -6.09 16.07 22.61
C GLU A 48 -4.78 15.68 21.91
N LEU A 49 -3.95 16.66 21.60
CA LEU A 49 -2.56 16.49 21.16
C LEU A 49 -1.61 16.73 22.33
N ARG A 50 -0.67 15.82 22.53
CA ARG A 50 0.44 15.98 23.48
C ARG A 50 1.67 16.49 22.72
N VAL A 51 2.08 17.72 23.02
CA VAL A 51 3.31 18.31 22.51
C VAL A 51 4.43 17.94 23.46
N MET A 52 5.54 17.43 22.93
CA MET A 52 6.72 17.04 23.69
C MET A 52 7.93 17.75 23.10
N ALA A 53 8.81 18.23 23.98
CA ALA A 53 10.06 18.87 23.60
C ALA A 53 11.23 18.26 24.39
N GLN A 54 12.34 18.03 23.70
CA GLN A 54 13.63 17.68 24.29
C GLN A 54 14.66 18.72 23.86
N ALA A 55 15.49 19.18 24.79
CA ALA A 55 16.54 20.16 24.57
C ALA A 55 17.86 19.63 25.13
N TRP A 56 18.95 19.92 24.45
CA TRP A 56 20.29 19.50 24.88
C TRP A 56 21.38 20.48 24.41
N THR A 57 22.44 20.58 25.21
CA THR A 57 23.74 21.17 24.83
C THR A 57 24.81 20.07 24.91
N ALA A 58 26.07 20.43 25.17
CA ALA A 58 27.12 19.45 25.46
C ALA A 58 26.89 18.74 26.80
N ASP A 59 26.48 19.50 27.83
CA ASP A 59 26.38 19.02 29.22
C ASP A 59 25.01 19.26 29.86
N ASP A 60 24.15 20.09 29.25
CA ASP A 60 22.81 20.40 29.75
C ASP A 60 21.74 19.65 28.99
N PHE A 61 20.73 19.13 29.70
CA PHE A 61 19.61 18.40 29.13
C PHE A 61 18.30 18.85 29.77
N GLY A 62 17.23 18.89 28.99
CA GLY A 62 15.89 19.24 29.46
C GLY A 62 14.79 18.57 28.63
N SER A 63 13.63 18.35 29.24
CA SER A 63 12.43 17.94 28.54
C SER A 63 11.21 18.59 29.16
N ASN A 64 10.21 18.87 28.33
CA ASN A 64 8.93 19.39 28.78
C ASN A 64 7.80 18.91 27.87
N GLU A 65 6.57 19.01 28.35
CA GLU A 65 5.39 18.67 27.58
C GLU A 65 4.19 19.57 27.90
N SER A 66 3.30 19.70 26.92
CA SER A 66 2.03 20.40 27.08
C SER A 66 0.92 19.68 26.32
N LYS A 67 -0.32 19.97 26.72
CA LYS A 67 -1.52 19.45 26.07
C LYS A 67 -2.17 20.55 25.26
N VAL A 68 -2.58 20.24 24.05
CA VAL A 68 -3.30 21.14 23.15
C VAL A 68 -4.58 20.43 22.72
N ILE A 69 -5.72 21.04 23.00
CA ILE A 69 -7.02 20.52 22.55
C ILE A 69 -7.28 21.08 21.16
N VAL A 70 -7.51 20.19 20.20
CA VAL A 70 -7.92 20.54 18.85
C VAL A 70 -9.35 20.04 18.67
N ALA A 71 -10.28 20.96 18.52
CA ALA A 71 -11.69 20.63 18.32
C ALA A 71 -12.25 21.53 17.22
N ALA A 72 -12.79 20.90 16.18
CA ALA A 72 -13.57 21.58 15.18
C ALA A 72 -14.92 22.01 15.80
N PRO A 73 -15.41 23.21 15.49
CA PRO A 73 -16.69 23.71 15.97
C PRO A 73 -17.86 22.83 15.46
N VAL A 74 -17.71 22.29 14.25
CA VAL A 74 -18.60 21.31 13.65
C VAL A 74 -17.78 20.12 13.18
N ILE A 75 -18.18 18.92 13.60
CA ILE A 75 -17.56 17.67 13.17
C ILE A 75 -18.37 17.10 12.00
N ALA A 76 -17.69 16.65 10.95
CA ALA A 76 -18.28 16.00 9.79
C ALA A 76 -17.51 14.73 9.44
N GLU A 77 -18.16 13.58 9.61
CA GLU A 77 -17.56 12.25 9.43
C GLU A 77 -18.41 11.40 8.48
N LEU A 78 -17.77 10.87 7.43
CA LEU A 78 -18.43 10.04 6.43
C LEU A 78 -18.24 8.56 6.76
N ASN A 79 -19.33 7.85 7.02
CA ASN A 79 -19.33 6.41 7.13
C ASN A 79 -19.53 5.78 5.74
N MET A 80 -18.54 5.00 5.31
CA MET A 80 -18.48 4.39 3.99
C MET A 80 -17.87 2.98 4.06
N PRO A 81 -18.18 2.08 3.10
CA PRO A 81 -17.50 0.80 3.02
C PRO A 81 -16.00 1.00 2.71
N ARG A 82 -15.20 -0.04 2.97
CA ARG A 82 -13.75 0.01 2.71
C ARG A 82 -13.41 0.02 1.22
N PHE A 83 -14.26 -0.59 0.40
CA PHE A 83 -14.15 -0.63 -1.06
C PHE A 83 -15.54 -0.79 -1.68
N MET A 84 -15.66 -0.52 -2.98
CA MET A 84 -16.86 -0.83 -3.77
C MET A 84 -16.47 -1.61 -5.04
N ALA A 85 -17.35 -2.49 -5.51
CA ALA A 85 -17.17 -3.10 -6.81
C ALA A 85 -17.78 -2.22 -7.91
N SER A 86 -17.24 -2.28 -9.13
CA SER A 86 -17.82 -1.58 -10.29
C SER A 86 -19.29 -1.97 -10.49
N GLY A 87 -20.18 -0.97 -10.58
CA GLY A 87 -21.62 -1.15 -10.71
C GLY A 87 -22.38 -1.22 -9.39
N ASP A 88 -21.70 -1.32 -8.24
CA ASP A 88 -22.34 -1.33 -6.93
C ASP A 88 -23.03 0.01 -6.66
N THR A 89 -24.11 -0.05 -5.88
CA THR A 89 -24.74 1.12 -5.26
C THR A 89 -24.63 1.01 -3.74
N SER A 90 -24.34 2.12 -3.08
CA SER A 90 -24.21 2.18 -1.63
C SER A 90 -24.91 3.42 -1.09
N ARG A 91 -25.42 3.33 0.14
CA ARG A 91 -25.98 4.48 0.86
C ARG A 91 -25.00 4.87 1.96
N LEU A 92 -24.16 5.86 1.67
CA LEU A 92 -23.24 6.42 2.65
C LEU A 92 -24.02 7.26 3.66
N THR A 93 -23.42 7.51 4.82
CA THR A 93 -24.00 8.36 5.86
C THR A 93 -22.96 9.36 6.34
N LEU A 94 -23.25 10.65 6.18
CA LEU A 94 -22.43 11.74 6.69
C LEU A 94 -23.02 12.23 8.01
N ASP A 95 -22.32 11.98 9.10
CA ASP A 95 -22.68 12.46 10.42
C ASP A 95 -22.12 13.87 10.62
N ILE A 96 -23.01 14.81 10.93
CA ILE A 96 -22.65 16.21 11.22
C ILE A 96 -23.06 16.50 12.66
N THR A 97 -22.10 16.93 13.49
CA THR A 97 -22.31 17.23 14.90
C THR A 97 -21.92 18.67 15.18
N ASN A 98 -22.85 19.44 15.76
CA ASN A 98 -22.59 20.80 16.22
C ASN A 98 -22.09 20.76 17.66
N LEU A 99 -20.81 21.08 17.89
CA LEU A 99 -20.23 21.17 19.23
C LEU A 99 -20.25 22.59 19.81
N THR A 100 -20.75 23.57 19.04
CA THR A 100 -20.90 24.94 19.53
C THR A 100 -22.09 25.08 20.48
N ASP A 101 -22.09 26.17 21.24
CA ASP A 101 -23.17 26.57 22.14
C ASP A 101 -24.36 27.26 21.43
N LYS A 102 -24.23 27.53 20.12
CA LYS A 102 -25.22 28.22 19.29
C LYS A 102 -25.77 27.35 18.16
N PRO A 103 -27.02 27.58 17.73
CA PRO A 103 -27.55 26.90 16.57
C PRO A 103 -26.78 27.31 15.31
N GLN A 104 -26.52 26.34 14.44
CA GLN A 104 -25.80 26.52 13.18
C GLN A 104 -26.75 26.24 12.00
N LYS A 105 -26.64 27.03 10.94
CA LYS A 105 -27.33 26.81 9.67
C LYS A 105 -26.30 26.57 8.58
N LEU A 106 -26.07 25.31 8.28
CA LEU A 106 -24.98 24.87 7.41
C LEU A 106 -25.51 24.57 6.01
N ASN A 107 -24.71 24.88 4.99
CA ASN A 107 -24.91 24.36 3.65
C ASN A 107 -23.83 23.30 3.36
N VAL A 108 -24.25 22.13 2.89
CA VAL A 108 -23.36 21.00 2.63
C VAL A 108 -23.38 20.72 1.13
N ALA A 109 -22.37 21.20 0.43
CA ALA A 109 -22.17 20.93 -0.99
C ALA A 109 -21.36 19.63 -1.14
N LEU A 110 -21.95 18.62 -1.78
CA LEU A 110 -21.32 17.33 -2.03
C LEU A 110 -20.91 17.20 -3.49
N THR A 111 -19.69 16.75 -3.74
CA THR A 111 -19.21 16.39 -5.07
C THR A 111 -18.60 15.00 -5.05
N ALA A 112 -18.71 14.28 -6.17
CA ALA A 112 -18.02 13.02 -6.40
C ALA A 112 -17.09 13.15 -7.60
N SER A 113 -15.97 12.43 -7.56
CA SER A 113 -14.99 12.39 -8.64
C SER A 113 -14.33 11.01 -8.74
N GLY A 114 -13.57 10.78 -9.82
CA GLY A 114 -12.96 9.47 -10.09
C GLY A 114 -14.01 8.44 -10.47
N LEU A 115 -13.91 7.23 -9.91
CA LEU A 115 -14.82 6.11 -10.19
C LEU A 115 -16.09 6.09 -9.30
N LEU A 116 -16.56 7.26 -8.85
CA LEU A 116 -17.80 7.41 -8.09
C LEU A 116 -18.71 8.46 -8.70
N GLU A 117 -20.01 8.22 -8.63
CA GLU A 117 -21.07 9.19 -8.93
C GLU A 117 -22.07 9.31 -7.77
N LEU A 118 -22.58 10.52 -7.53
CA LEU A 118 -23.72 10.74 -6.65
C LEU A 118 -25.01 10.36 -7.38
N VAL A 119 -25.87 9.58 -6.73
CA VAL A 119 -27.17 9.17 -7.30
C VAL A 119 -28.27 10.20 -7.00
N SER A 120 -28.03 11.11 -6.06
CA SER A 120 -28.95 12.16 -5.65
C SER A 120 -28.26 13.52 -5.61
N ASP A 121 -29.05 14.58 -5.77
CA ASP A 121 -28.56 15.95 -5.66
C ASP A 121 -28.06 16.27 -4.24
N SER A 122 -27.27 17.33 -4.12
CA SER A 122 -26.77 17.81 -2.83
C SER A 122 -27.93 18.13 -1.87
N PRO A 123 -27.77 17.83 -0.57
CA PRO A 123 -28.81 18.04 0.43
C PRO A 123 -29.16 19.52 0.59
N ALA A 124 -30.39 19.78 1.03
CA ALA A 124 -30.81 21.12 1.44
C ALA A 124 -30.03 21.62 2.66
N ALA A 125 -30.15 22.91 2.97
CA ALA A 125 -29.53 23.51 4.15
C ALA A 125 -29.91 22.73 5.43
N VAL A 126 -28.91 22.54 6.30
CA VAL A 126 -29.01 21.74 7.52
C VAL A 126 -29.02 22.67 8.72
N GLU A 127 -30.10 22.64 9.50
CA GLU A 127 -30.20 23.38 10.75
C GLU A 127 -29.85 22.43 11.91
N LEU A 128 -28.84 22.80 12.69
CA LEU A 128 -28.39 22.04 13.85
C LEU A 128 -28.45 22.89 15.13
N ALA A 129 -29.21 22.42 16.11
CA ALA A 129 -29.17 22.97 17.46
C ALA A 129 -27.83 22.65 18.17
N PRO A 130 -27.46 23.39 19.23
CA PRO A 130 -26.27 23.11 20.04
C PRO A 130 -26.22 21.67 20.53
N GLY A 131 -25.06 21.00 20.39
CA GLY A 131 -24.83 19.63 20.85
C GLY A 131 -25.59 18.54 20.07
N VAL A 132 -26.34 18.89 19.03
CA VAL A 132 -27.11 17.93 18.23
C VAL A 132 -26.27 17.35 17.10
N ARG A 133 -26.50 16.06 16.81
CA ARG A 133 -26.01 15.35 15.64
C ARG A 133 -27.14 15.08 14.67
N THR A 134 -26.88 15.27 13.38
CA THR A 134 -27.75 14.81 12.28
C THR A 134 -26.96 13.90 11.33
N THR A 135 -27.69 13.10 10.55
CA THR A 135 -27.10 12.17 9.60
C THR A 135 -27.70 12.42 8.22
N LEU A 136 -26.86 12.76 7.25
CA LEU A 136 -27.26 12.91 5.85
C LEU A 136 -27.02 11.60 5.12
N PHE A 137 -28.03 11.13 4.37
CA PHE A 137 -27.90 9.95 3.53
C PHE A 137 -27.39 10.36 2.15
N ILE A 138 -26.32 9.72 1.69
CA ILE A 138 -25.66 10.04 0.42
C ILE A 138 -25.63 8.76 -0.43
N PRO A 139 -26.64 8.54 -1.31
CA PRO A 139 -26.64 7.43 -2.24
C PRO A 139 -25.58 7.64 -3.33
N VAL A 140 -24.71 6.65 -3.53
CA VAL A 140 -23.60 6.70 -4.51
C VAL A 140 -23.58 5.43 -5.36
N ARG A 141 -22.99 5.53 -6.56
CA ARG A 141 -22.72 4.40 -7.44
C ARG A 141 -21.25 4.37 -7.85
N ALA A 142 -20.67 3.18 -7.92
CA ALA A 142 -19.32 2.97 -8.42
C ALA A 142 -19.32 2.78 -9.94
N LEU A 143 -18.46 3.53 -10.64
CA LEU A 143 -18.32 3.46 -12.09
C LEU A 143 -17.49 2.22 -12.53
N PRO A 144 -17.59 1.80 -13.80
CA PRO A 144 -16.77 0.72 -14.34
C PRO A 144 -15.28 1.06 -14.35
N GLY A 145 -14.43 0.18 -13.81
CA GLY A 145 -12.97 0.34 -13.87
C GLY A 145 -12.24 -0.23 -12.65
N TYR A 146 -10.92 0.00 -12.61
CA TYR A 146 -10.06 -0.26 -11.46
C TYR A 146 -9.33 1.04 -11.10
N GLY A 147 -9.44 1.48 -9.86
CA GLY A 147 -8.84 2.73 -9.42
C GLY A 147 -9.53 3.29 -8.19
N ASP A 148 -9.52 4.61 -8.05
CA ASP A 148 -10.11 5.29 -6.89
C ASP A 148 -11.34 6.11 -7.28
N GLY A 149 -12.29 6.19 -6.36
CA GLY A 149 -13.32 7.21 -6.34
C GLY A 149 -13.16 8.10 -5.10
N GLU A 150 -13.66 9.32 -5.17
CA GLU A 150 -13.56 10.28 -4.06
C GLU A 150 -14.88 11.03 -3.90
N ILE A 151 -15.28 11.22 -2.63
CA ILE A 151 -16.37 12.11 -2.23
C ILE A 151 -15.73 13.32 -1.56
N GLN A 152 -16.11 14.52 -1.98
CA GLN A 152 -15.75 15.76 -1.29
C GLN A 152 -16.98 16.43 -0.71
N ALA A 153 -16.84 17.03 0.46
CA ALA A 153 -17.85 17.89 1.08
C ALA A 153 -17.25 19.26 1.36
N THR A 154 -17.98 20.31 0.97
CA THR A 154 -17.73 21.68 1.41
C THR A 154 -18.87 22.11 2.32
N ILE A 155 -18.56 22.44 3.56
CA ILE A 155 -19.53 22.86 4.57
C ILE A 155 -19.33 24.35 4.81
N SER A 156 -20.36 25.12 4.49
CA SER A 156 -20.36 26.59 4.59
C SER A 156 -21.46 27.10 5.51
N GLY A 157 -21.38 28.39 5.86
CA GLY A 157 -22.37 29.04 6.73
C GLY A 157 -22.12 28.84 8.23
N LEU A 158 -20.92 28.40 8.60
CA LEU A 158 -20.50 28.32 9.99
C LEU A 158 -20.44 29.74 10.58
N ALA A 159 -21.23 29.99 11.62
CA ALA A 159 -21.30 31.28 12.28
C ALA A 159 -20.66 31.16 13.68
N LEU A 160 -19.48 31.76 13.84
CA LEU A 160 -18.79 31.87 15.12
C LEU A 160 -18.72 33.33 15.56
N PRO A 161 -18.90 33.64 16.87
CA PRO A 161 -18.74 35.00 17.37
C PRO A 161 -17.29 35.46 17.18
N ASP A 162 -17.12 36.65 16.59
CA ASP A 162 -15.82 37.34 16.47
C ASP A 162 -14.75 36.59 15.65
N GLU A 163 -15.13 35.56 14.88
CA GLU A 163 -14.22 34.77 14.05
C GLU A 163 -14.81 34.53 12.65
N THR A 164 -14.05 34.90 11.61
CA THR A 164 -14.37 34.53 10.22
C THR A 164 -13.66 33.23 9.90
N VAL A 165 -14.41 32.14 9.84
CA VAL A 165 -13.88 30.82 9.48
C VAL A 165 -14.18 30.52 8.03
N ALA A 166 -13.17 30.02 7.31
CA ALA A 166 -13.32 29.57 5.93
C ALA A 166 -14.24 28.33 5.87
N ASP A 167 -14.86 28.11 4.72
CA ASP A 167 -15.67 26.91 4.49
C ASP A 167 -14.83 25.64 4.73
N GLN A 168 -15.39 24.70 5.49
CA GLN A 168 -14.71 23.47 5.84
C GLN A 168 -14.73 22.51 4.66
N GLN A 169 -13.55 22.02 4.26
CA GLN A 169 -13.40 21.07 3.16
C GLN A 169 -12.95 19.72 3.69
N LYS A 170 -13.71 18.67 3.34
CA LYS A 170 -13.41 17.27 3.68
C LYS A 170 -13.36 16.43 2.41
N GLN A 171 -12.46 15.46 2.36
CA GLN A 171 -12.39 14.50 1.26
C GLN A 171 -12.24 13.07 1.79
N TRP A 172 -12.92 12.13 1.15
CA TRP A 172 -12.86 10.71 1.48
C TRP A 172 -12.69 9.88 0.21
N LYS A 173 -11.59 9.11 0.15
CA LYS A 173 -11.26 8.24 -0.99
C LYS A 173 -11.67 6.80 -0.72
N ILE A 174 -12.12 6.11 -1.78
CA ILE A 174 -12.45 4.69 -1.77
C ILE A 174 -11.83 3.98 -2.97
N GLY A 175 -11.33 2.77 -2.75
CA GLY A 175 -10.91 1.90 -3.83
C GLY A 175 -12.13 1.31 -4.56
N VAL A 176 -12.12 1.38 -5.88
CA VAL A 176 -13.08 0.74 -6.78
C VAL A 176 -12.36 -0.34 -7.59
N ARG A 177 -12.89 -1.55 -7.54
CA ARG A 177 -12.36 -2.69 -8.30
C ARG A 177 -13.46 -3.42 -9.06
N PRO A 178 -13.18 -4.04 -10.21
CA PRO A 178 -14.17 -4.88 -10.87
C PRO A 178 -14.60 -6.05 -9.98
N ALA A 179 -15.86 -6.48 -10.12
CA ALA A 179 -16.42 -7.65 -9.42
C ALA A 179 -15.88 -9.00 -9.94
N PHE A 180 -15.02 -8.96 -10.97
CA PHE A 180 -14.43 -10.12 -11.64
C PHE A 180 -12.94 -9.88 -11.88
N PRO A 181 -12.12 -10.94 -11.98
CA PRO A 181 -10.70 -10.80 -12.32
C PRO A 181 -10.52 -10.29 -13.75
N ALA A 182 -9.40 -9.62 -14.01
CA ALA A 182 -9.02 -9.22 -15.36
C ALA A 182 -8.79 -10.45 -16.25
N GLN A 183 -9.21 -10.37 -17.51
CA GLN A 183 -8.90 -11.36 -18.54
C GLN A 183 -7.68 -10.89 -19.35
N THR A 184 -7.00 -11.82 -20.03
CA THR A 184 -5.87 -11.49 -20.89
C THR A 184 -5.89 -12.40 -22.11
N VAL A 185 -5.77 -11.81 -23.29
CA VAL A 185 -5.53 -12.53 -24.55
C VAL A 185 -4.09 -12.30 -24.99
N ASN A 186 -3.45 -13.34 -25.50
CA ASN A 186 -2.08 -13.27 -25.99
C ASN A 186 -2.00 -13.89 -27.39
N TYR A 187 -1.43 -13.14 -28.32
CA TYR A 187 -1.16 -13.59 -29.68
C TYR A 187 0.33 -13.41 -29.98
N GLY A 188 0.91 -14.37 -30.67
CA GLY A 188 2.29 -14.33 -31.14
C GLY A 188 2.42 -15.11 -32.43
N THR A 189 3.02 -14.48 -33.44
CA THR A 189 3.31 -15.13 -34.73
C THR A 189 4.60 -14.56 -35.32
N ALA A 190 5.29 -15.36 -36.14
CA ALA A 190 6.38 -14.90 -36.98
C ALA A 190 5.84 -14.66 -38.39
N LEU A 191 6.06 -13.47 -38.94
CA LEU A 191 5.61 -13.11 -40.28
C LEU A 191 6.76 -13.19 -41.29
N GLN A 192 6.52 -13.86 -42.40
CA GLN A 192 7.39 -13.79 -43.56
C GLN A 192 7.20 -12.46 -44.30
N PRO A 193 8.20 -11.99 -45.08
CA PRO A 193 8.05 -10.78 -45.87
C PRO A 193 6.82 -10.83 -46.78
N GLY A 194 5.93 -9.84 -46.64
CA GLY A 194 4.68 -9.73 -47.41
C GLY A 194 3.45 -10.34 -46.74
N GLU A 195 3.61 -11.08 -45.64
CA GLU A 195 2.47 -11.57 -44.86
C GLU A 195 1.83 -10.47 -44.01
N THR A 196 0.55 -10.64 -43.70
CA THR A 196 -0.21 -9.73 -42.83
C THR A 196 -0.81 -10.52 -41.66
N TRP A 197 -0.72 -9.96 -40.47
CA TRP A 197 -1.43 -10.44 -39.30
C TRP A 197 -2.48 -9.43 -38.87
N ALA A 198 -3.65 -9.93 -38.49
CA ALA A 198 -4.73 -9.14 -37.93
C ALA A 198 -5.23 -9.81 -36.64
N ILE A 199 -5.65 -8.98 -35.68
CA ILE A 199 -6.27 -9.48 -34.44
C ILE A 199 -7.64 -10.12 -34.78
N PRO A 200 -7.95 -11.31 -34.24
CA PRO A 200 -9.27 -11.92 -34.39
C PRO A 200 -10.38 -11.03 -33.84
N ALA A 201 -11.48 -10.88 -34.59
CA ALA A 201 -12.57 -9.97 -34.23
C ALA A 201 -13.32 -10.36 -32.95
N ASP A 202 -13.36 -11.65 -32.63
CA ASP A 202 -13.95 -12.23 -31.42
C ASP A 202 -13.01 -12.14 -30.21
N GLY A 203 -11.71 -11.88 -30.42
CA GLY A 203 -10.70 -11.86 -29.37
C GLY A 203 -10.87 -10.75 -28.33
N LEU A 204 -11.61 -9.68 -28.66
CA LEU A 204 -11.82 -8.52 -27.78
C LEU A 204 -13.27 -8.35 -27.32
N GLN A 205 -14.19 -9.24 -27.70
CA GLN A 205 -15.64 -9.04 -27.50
C GLN A 205 -16.08 -8.97 -26.03
N ASN A 206 -15.34 -9.59 -25.12
CA ASN A 206 -15.67 -9.66 -23.69
C ASN A 206 -15.03 -8.55 -22.84
N PHE A 207 -14.27 -7.65 -23.46
CA PHE A 207 -13.55 -6.60 -22.75
C PHE A 207 -14.35 -5.30 -22.77
N SER A 208 -14.48 -4.65 -21.61
CA SER A 208 -14.95 -3.27 -21.56
C SER A 208 -13.91 -2.34 -22.20
N PRO A 209 -14.30 -1.46 -23.15
CA PRO A 209 -13.37 -0.51 -23.76
C PRO A 209 -12.66 0.41 -22.77
N VAL A 210 -13.29 0.72 -21.63
CA VAL A 210 -12.72 1.59 -20.58
C VAL A 210 -11.53 0.94 -19.87
N THR A 211 -11.48 -0.38 -19.78
CA THR A 211 -10.43 -1.13 -19.08
C THR A 211 -9.44 -1.81 -20.02
N LEU A 212 -9.70 -1.79 -21.33
CA LEU A 212 -8.90 -2.51 -22.31
C LEU A 212 -7.61 -1.75 -22.61
N GLU A 213 -6.48 -2.37 -22.29
CA GLU A 213 -5.15 -1.89 -22.67
C GLU A 213 -4.43 -2.97 -23.50
N GLY A 214 -3.52 -2.55 -24.37
CA GLY A 214 -2.78 -3.45 -25.26
C GLY A 214 -1.28 -3.12 -25.34
N GLN A 215 -0.49 -4.14 -25.66
CA GLN A 215 0.92 -4.01 -25.99
C GLN A 215 1.22 -4.84 -27.24
N LEU A 216 1.88 -4.21 -28.22
CA LEU A 216 2.37 -4.87 -29.42
C LEU A 216 3.89 -4.81 -29.43
N LEU A 217 4.54 -5.98 -29.50
CA LEU A 217 5.99 -6.10 -29.58
C LEU A 217 6.39 -6.65 -30.94
N LEU A 218 7.22 -5.90 -31.66
CA LEU A 218 7.78 -6.27 -32.96
C LEU A 218 9.29 -6.45 -32.83
N SER A 219 9.82 -7.53 -33.40
CA SER A 219 11.25 -7.83 -33.36
C SER A 219 11.66 -8.63 -34.59
N GLY A 220 12.86 -8.35 -35.12
CA GLY A 220 13.49 -9.15 -36.19
C GLY A 220 14.09 -10.48 -35.71
N LYS A 221 13.98 -10.78 -34.40
CA LYS A 221 14.40 -12.03 -33.76
C LYS A 221 13.32 -12.48 -32.78
N PRO A 222 13.22 -13.77 -32.42
CA PRO A 222 12.26 -14.25 -31.43
C PRO A 222 12.32 -13.41 -30.15
N PRO A 223 11.25 -12.67 -29.79
CA PRO A 223 11.30 -11.79 -28.65
C PRO A 223 10.72 -12.42 -27.37
N LEU A 224 11.16 -11.91 -26.23
CA LEU A 224 10.52 -12.13 -24.94
C LEU A 224 9.91 -10.81 -24.46
N ASN A 225 8.59 -10.78 -24.22
CA ASN A 225 7.92 -9.56 -23.75
C ASN A 225 8.14 -9.35 -22.25
N ILE A 226 9.32 -8.84 -21.88
CA ILE A 226 9.66 -8.55 -20.48
C ILE A 226 8.71 -7.55 -19.82
N ALA A 227 8.10 -6.66 -20.60
CA ALA A 227 7.19 -5.65 -20.07
C ALA A 227 5.92 -6.28 -19.45
N ARG A 228 5.46 -7.39 -20.03
CA ARG A 228 4.35 -8.19 -19.47
C ARG A 228 4.72 -8.75 -18.09
N TYR A 229 5.88 -9.39 -17.96
CA TYR A 229 6.30 -10.02 -16.71
C TYR A 229 6.50 -8.99 -15.60
N ILE A 230 7.06 -7.81 -15.91
CA ILE A 230 7.20 -6.73 -14.94
C ILE A 230 5.82 -6.25 -14.45
N LYS A 231 4.84 -6.12 -15.35
CA LYS A 231 3.46 -5.74 -14.96
C LYS A 231 2.79 -6.84 -14.11
N GLU A 232 2.92 -8.10 -14.49
CA GLU A 232 2.34 -9.24 -13.75
C GLU A 232 2.93 -9.34 -12.33
N LEU A 233 4.26 -9.19 -12.21
CA LEU A 233 4.96 -9.23 -10.93
C LEU A 233 4.64 -7.99 -10.06
N LYS A 234 4.51 -6.80 -10.66
CA LYS A 234 4.10 -5.58 -9.92
C LYS A 234 2.65 -5.61 -9.46
N ALA A 235 1.76 -6.23 -10.23
CA ALA A 235 0.33 -6.27 -9.93
C ALA A 235 -0.04 -7.30 -8.84
N TYR A 236 0.91 -8.13 -8.41
CA TYR A 236 0.63 -9.25 -7.53
C TYR A 236 0.37 -8.79 -6.08
N PRO A 237 -0.86 -8.99 -5.54
CA PRO A 237 -1.28 -8.33 -4.29
C PRO A 237 -0.99 -9.15 -3.03
N TYR A 238 -0.57 -10.41 -3.17
CA TYR A 238 -0.28 -11.28 -2.03
C TYR A 238 1.21 -11.25 -1.70
N GLY A 239 1.52 -11.45 -0.42
CA GLY A 239 2.87 -11.26 0.12
C GLY A 239 3.40 -12.50 0.81
N CYS A 240 3.29 -13.67 0.16
CA CYS A 240 4.06 -14.85 0.56
C CYS A 240 5.54 -14.65 0.17
N LEU A 241 6.42 -15.51 0.68
CA LEU A 241 7.86 -15.41 0.50
C LEU A 241 8.28 -15.38 -0.98
N GLU A 242 7.83 -16.37 -1.75
CA GLU A 242 8.17 -16.51 -3.18
C GLU A 242 7.70 -15.29 -3.97
N GLN A 243 6.44 -14.90 -3.78
CA GLN A 243 5.81 -13.79 -4.48
C GLN A 243 6.51 -12.47 -4.17
N THR A 244 6.94 -12.29 -2.92
CA THR A 244 7.71 -11.11 -2.50
C THR A 244 9.06 -11.08 -3.22
N ALA A 245 9.83 -12.16 -3.21
CA ALA A 245 11.12 -12.20 -3.89
C ALA A 245 10.98 -12.06 -5.41
N SER A 246 10.06 -12.79 -6.03
CA SER A 246 9.74 -12.72 -7.46
C SER A 246 9.30 -11.30 -7.87
N GLY A 247 8.49 -10.62 -7.06
CA GLY A 247 8.08 -9.24 -7.27
C GLY A 247 9.22 -8.23 -7.18
N LEU A 248 10.26 -8.52 -6.40
CA LEU A 248 11.41 -7.64 -6.17
C LEU A 248 12.53 -7.82 -7.20
N PHE A 249 12.69 -8.99 -7.82
CA PHE A 249 13.71 -9.22 -8.84
C PHE A 249 13.68 -8.20 -10.00
N PRO A 250 12.53 -7.85 -10.59
CA PRO A 250 12.45 -6.77 -11.56
C PRO A 250 12.95 -5.44 -11.01
N SER A 251 12.58 -5.10 -9.77
CA SER A 251 13.02 -3.87 -9.12
C SER A 251 14.50 -3.87 -8.81
N LEU A 252 15.14 -5.04 -8.68
CA LEU A 252 16.58 -5.15 -8.47
C LEU A 252 17.39 -4.80 -9.73
N TYR A 253 16.94 -5.27 -10.89
CA TYR A 253 17.71 -5.19 -12.15
C TYR A 253 17.26 -4.11 -13.14
N THR A 254 16.11 -3.46 -12.91
CA THR A 254 15.63 -2.38 -13.77
C THR A 254 15.93 -0.99 -13.20
N ASN A 255 15.85 0.02 -14.06
CA ASN A 255 15.91 1.43 -13.68
C ASN A 255 14.82 2.23 -14.42
N ALA A 256 14.61 3.48 -14.02
CA ALA A 256 13.57 4.33 -14.58
C ALA A 256 13.68 4.49 -16.12
N ALA A 257 14.89 4.65 -16.64
CA ALA A 257 15.14 4.79 -18.08
C ALA A 257 14.75 3.53 -18.87
N GLN A 258 15.08 2.34 -18.34
CA GLN A 258 14.73 1.07 -18.96
C GLN A 258 13.23 0.81 -18.91
N LEU A 259 12.57 1.10 -17.78
CA LEU A 259 11.11 0.97 -17.68
C LEU A 259 10.41 1.92 -18.65
N GLN A 260 10.90 3.16 -18.78
CA GLN A 260 10.38 4.13 -19.74
C GLN A 260 10.57 3.67 -21.19
N ALA A 261 11.75 3.11 -21.54
CA ALA A 261 12.02 2.56 -22.86
C ALA A 261 11.09 1.39 -23.22
N LEU A 262 10.62 0.64 -22.21
CA LEU A 262 9.64 -0.44 -22.34
C LEU A 262 8.18 0.06 -22.32
N GLY A 263 7.95 1.38 -22.21
CA GLY A 263 6.61 1.96 -22.09
C GLY A 263 5.90 1.64 -20.76
N ILE A 264 6.66 1.30 -19.71
CA ILE A 264 6.13 1.04 -18.38
C ILE A 264 6.27 2.31 -17.54
N LYS A 265 5.14 2.81 -17.04
CA LYS A 265 5.14 3.86 -16.01
C LYS A 265 5.57 3.25 -14.67
N GLY A 266 6.62 3.81 -14.09
CA GLY A 266 7.22 3.35 -12.83
C GLY A 266 7.40 4.48 -11.83
N ASP A 267 7.85 4.11 -10.64
CA ASP A 267 8.30 5.03 -9.61
C ASP A 267 9.71 5.56 -9.94
N SER A 268 10.17 6.61 -9.25
CA SER A 268 11.57 7.06 -9.36
C SER A 268 12.54 5.99 -8.87
N ASP A 269 13.80 6.07 -9.29
CA ASP A 269 14.81 5.10 -8.86
C ASP A 269 15.04 5.09 -7.35
N GLU A 270 14.90 6.23 -6.67
CA GLU A 270 14.98 6.35 -5.21
C GLU A 270 13.83 5.63 -4.52
N LYS A 271 12.60 5.85 -5.01
CA LYS A 271 11.40 5.20 -4.45
C LYS A 271 11.42 3.69 -4.74
N ARG A 272 11.90 3.27 -5.91
CA ARG A 272 12.15 1.86 -6.24
C ARG A 272 13.15 1.23 -5.27
N ARG A 273 14.30 1.87 -5.02
CA ARG A 273 15.31 1.39 -4.07
C ARG A 273 14.74 1.25 -2.65
N ALA A 274 14.03 2.26 -2.17
CA ALA A 274 13.34 2.20 -0.88
C ALA A 274 12.32 1.04 -0.81
N SER A 275 11.64 0.75 -1.92
CA SER A 275 10.70 -0.38 -2.00
C SER A 275 11.43 -1.74 -1.94
N VAL A 276 12.64 -1.83 -2.50
CA VAL A 276 13.50 -3.00 -2.36
C VAL A 276 13.97 -3.16 -0.92
N ASP A 277 14.37 -2.10 -0.21
CA ASP A 277 14.77 -2.17 1.20
C ASP A 277 13.62 -2.65 2.11
N ILE A 278 12.41 -2.14 1.87
CA ILE A 278 11.19 -2.61 2.55
C ILE A 278 10.91 -4.08 2.20
N GLY A 279 11.10 -4.45 0.94
CA GLY A 279 10.95 -5.83 0.45
C GLY A 279 11.93 -6.80 1.10
N ILE A 280 13.21 -6.44 1.20
CA ILE A 280 14.24 -7.19 1.93
C ILE A 280 13.80 -7.37 3.38
N SER A 281 13.37 -6.29 4.05
CA SER A 281 12.87 -6.36 5.42
C SER A 281 11.67 -7.31 5.56
N ARG A 282 10.77 -7.33 4.55
CA ARG A 282 9.63 -8.24 4.50
C ARG A 282 10.04 -9.70 4.33
N LEU A 283 11.03 -10.00 3.49
CA LEU A 283 11.58 -11.35 3.35
C LEU A 283 12.18 -11.83 4.68
N LEU A 284 12.95 -10.97 5.34
CA LEU A 284 13.58 -11.29 6.63
C LEU A 284 12.57 -11.58 7.75
N GLN A 285 11.37 -10.99 7.70
CA GLN A 285 10.28 -11.32 8.65
C GLN A 285 9.79 -12.78 8.53
N MET A 286 10.05 -13.44 7.40
CA MET A 286 9.69 -14.84 7.14
C MET A 286 10.87 -15.80 7.36
N GLN A 287 12.02 -15.29 7.79
CA GLN A 287 13.15 -16.12 8.18
C GLN A 287 12.82 -16.81 9.51
N ARG A 288 12.94 -18.14 9.50
CA ARG A 288 12.77 -19.00 10.67
C ARG A 288 13.96 -18.84 11.62
N ASP A 289 13.77 -19.25 12.87
CA ASP A 289 14.83 -19.18 13.88
C ASP A 289 16.05 -20.05 13.51
N ASN A 290 15.86 -21.12 12.74
CA ASN A 290 16.94 -21.98 12.22
C ASN A 290 17.67 -21.44 10.98
N GLY A 291 17.37 -20.22 10.52
CA GLY A 291 18.02 -19.57 9.37
C GLY A 291 17.38 -19.84 8.01
N GLY A 292 16.54 -20.88 7.90
CA GLY A 292 15.73 -21.14 6.71
C GLY A 292 14.55 -20.18 6.57
N PHE A 293 13.80 -20.29 5.48
CA PHE A 293 12.61 -19.47 5.25
C PHE A 293 11.35 -20.33 5.13
N ALA A 294 10.21 -19.74 5.48
CA ALA A 294 8.89 -20.35 5.38
C ALA A 294 8.01 -19.55 4.42
N LEU A 295 7.00 -20.20 3.83
CA LEU A 295 6.18 -19.58 2.78
C LEU A 295 5.39 -18.34 3.23
N TRP A 296 4.87 -18.34 4.47
CA TRP A 296 3.90 -17.34 4.94
C TRP A 296 4.33 -16.60 6.21
N ASP A 297 4.94 -17.32 7.15
CA ASP A 297 5.28 -16.83 8.49
C ASP A 297 6.45 -17.62 9.06
N LYS A 298 7.28 -16.99 9.89
CA LYS A 298 8.47 -17.59 10.51
C LYS A 298 8.22 -18.88 11.31
N ASN A 299 6.98 -19.13 11.73
CA ASN A 299 6.61 -20.32 12.50
C ASN A 299 6.07 -21.47 11.62
N GLY A 300 5.76 -21.22 10.34
CA GLY A 300 5.32 -22.24 9.39
C GLY A 300 6.48 -23.06 8.85
N ASP A 301 6.22 -24.25 8.30
CA ASP A 301 7.24 -25.20 7.83
C ASP A 301 8.29 -24.58 6.90
N GLU A 302 9.50 -25.14 6.97
CA GLU A 302 10.63 -24.66 6.17
C GLU A 302 10.47 -25.06 4.70
N GLU A 303 10.64 -24.07 3.81
CA GLU A 303 10.62 -24.25 2.37
C GLU A 303 12.04 -24.25 1.83
N TYR A 304 12.63 -25.43 1.64
CA TYR A 304 14.06 -25.55 1.35
C TYR A 304 14.46 -24.91 0.01
N TRP A 305 13.67 -25.12 -1.05
CA TRP A 305 13.96 -24.53 -2.36
C TRP A 305 13.77 -23.00 -2.32
N LEU A 306 12.74 -22.52 -1.62
CA LEU A 306 12.51 -21.08 -1.47
C LEU A 306 13.53 -20.41 -0.55
N THR A 307 14.10 -21.15 0.41
CA THR A 307 15.25 -20.68 1.18
C THR A 307 16.42 -20.39 0.25
N ALA A 308 16.76 -21.30 -0.67
CA ALA A 308 17.80 -21.05 -1.68
C ALA A 308 17.42 -19.88 -2.60
N TYR A 309 16.18 -19.79 -3.04
CA TYR A 309 15.68 -18.70 -3.90
C TYR A 309 15.81 -17.30 -3.25
N VAL A 310 15.42 -17.19 -1.98
CA VAL A 310 15.53 -15.93 -1.23
C VAL A 310 16.98 -15.60 -0.91
N MET A 311 17.80 -16.60 -0.60
CA MET A 311 19.24 -16.39 -0.42
C MET A 311 19.91 -15.89 -1.70
N ASP A 312 19.57 -16.45 -2.87
CA ASP A 312 20.02 -15.95 -4.18
C ASP A 312 19.65 -14.48 -4.38
N PHE A 313 18.38 -14.13 -4.10
CA PHE A 313 17.92 -12.75 -4.16
C PHE A 313 18.69 -11.82 -3.21
N LEU A 314 18.89 -12.22 -1.96
CA LEU A 314 19.56 -11.39 -0.94
C LEU A 314 21.05 -11.21 -1.25
N VAL A 315 21.73 -12.24 -1.75
CA VAL A 315 23.13 -12.14 -2.20
C VAL A 315 23.23 -11.17 -3.37
N ARG A 316 22.41 -11.34 -4.40
CA ARG A 316 22.36 -10.42 -5.56
C ARG A 316 21.97 -9.01 -5.17
N ALA A 317 21.10 -8.84 -4.18
CA ALA A 317 20.77 -7.53 -3.64
C ALA A 317 22.00 -6.86 -3.01
N GLY A 318 22.79 -7.62 -2.24
CA GLY A 318 24.09 -7.17 -1.73
C GLY A 318 25.05 -6.75 -2.86
N GLU A 319 25.14 -7.52 -3.93
CA GLU A 319 25.97 -7.20 -5.11
C GLU A 319 25.54 -5.90 -5.82
N GLN A 320 24.24 -5.59 -5.79
CA GLN A 320 23.70 -4.32 -6.32
C GLN A 320 23.81 -3.14 -5.33
N GLY A 321 24.42 -3.36 -4.16
CA GLY A 321 24.68 -2.34 -3.14
C GLY A 321 23.56 -2.12 -2.12
N TYR A 322 22.58 -3.03 -2.03
CA TYR A 322 21.57 -2.99 -0.97
C TYR A 322 22.12 -3.58 0.33
N SER A 323 21.66 -3.05 1.46
CA SER A 323 22.11 -3.53 2.77
C SER A 323 21.27 -4.73 3.24
N VAL A 324 21.93 -5.84 3.54
CA VAL A 324 21.30 -7.02 4.15
C VAL A 324 22.03 -7.35 5.46
N PRO A 325 21.31 -7.62 6.58
CA PRO A 325 21.94 -7.97 7.84
C PRO A 325 22.84 -9.22 7.71
N THR A 326 24.08 -9.11 8.17
CA THR A 326 25.07 -10.20 8.04
C THR A 326 24.65 -11.47 8.79
N ASP A 327 23.98 -11.35 9.94
CA ASP A 327 23.44 -12.50 10.69
C ASP A 327 22.46 -13.32 9.84
N ALA A 328 21.56 -12.65 9.12
CA ALA A 328 20.57 -13.31 8.28
C ALA A 328 21.23 -14.09 7.13
N ILE A 329 22.23 -13.48 6.47
CA ILE A 329 23.02 -14.12 5.42
C ILE A 329 23.81 -15.32 5.97
N ASN A 330 24.48 -15.15 7.11
CA ASN A 330 25.28 -16.22 7.71
C ASN A 330 24.42 -17.43 8.07
N ARG A 331 23.29 -17.21 8.76
CA ARG A 331 22.34 -18.28 9.14
C ARG A 331 21.70 -18.93 7.92
N GLY A 332 21.40 -18.15 6.88
CA GLY A 332 20.94 -18.67 5.59
C GLY A 332 21.98 -19.56 4.91
N ASN A 333 23.24 -19.12 4.86
CA ASN A 333 24.36 -19.90 4.30
C ASN A 333 24.65 -21.18 5.10
N GLU A 334 24.61 -21.11 6.42
CA GLU A 334 24.68 -22.30 7.29
C GLU A 334 23.55 -23.27 6.96
N ARG A 335 22.35 -22.75 6.65
CA ARG A 335 21.22 -23.57 6.26
C ARG A 335 21.39 -24.21 4.88
N LEU A 336 21.89 -23.46 3.88
CA LEU A 336 22.24 -24.01 2.57
C LEU A 336 23.32 -25.09 2.67
N LEU A 337 24.34 -24.87 3.50
CA LEU A 337 25.38 -25.86 3.76
C LEU A 337 24.80 -27.17 4.33
N ARG A 338 23.80 -27.08 5.22
CA ARG A 338 23.05 -28.25 5.70
C ARG A 338 22.31 -28.96 4.57
N TYR A 339 21.80 -28.27 3.56
CA TYR A 339 21.15 -28.90 2.41
C TYR A 339 22.15 -29.74 1.61
N LEU A 340 23.36 -29.22 1.43
CA LEU A 340 24.44 -29.91 0.72
C LEU A 340 24.94 -31.14 1.48
N GLN A 341 25.15 -31.02 2.80
CA GLN A 341 25.77 -32.06 3.62
C GLN A 341 24.79 -33.12 4.11
N ASP A 342 23.54 -32.75 4.38
CA ASP A 342 22.53 -33.60 5.00
C ASP A 342 21.20 -33.52 4.23
N PRO A 343 21.09 -34.18 3.06
CA PRO A 343 19.83 -34.23 2.34
C PRO A 343 18.76 -35.06 3.07
N GLY A 344 19.14 -35.87 4.06
CA GLY A 344 18.23 -36.73 4.82
C GLY A 344 17.19 -35.94 5.61
N MET A 345 17.61 -34.82 6.21
CA MET A 345 16.74 -33.96 7.04
C MET A 345 15.64 -33.20 6.27
N MET A 346 15.73 -33.11 4.94
CA MET A 346 14.70 -32.45 4.13
C MET A 346 13.43 -33.31 4.06
N SER A 347 12.31 -32.74 4.56
CA SER A 347 10.97 -33.33 4.51
C SER A 347 10.11 -32.60 3.50
N ILE A 348 9.82 -33.24 2.37
CA ILE A 348 9.02 -32.64 1.29
C ILE A 348 7.82 -33.58 1.04
N PRO A 349 6.80 -33.55 1.91
CA PRO A 349 5.74 -34.57 1.93
C PRO A 349 4.88 -34.58 0.66
N TYR A 350 4.80 -33.44 -0.04
CA TYR A 350 4.04 -33.29 -1.28
C TYR A 350 4.84 -33.63 -2.55
N ALA A 351 6.09 -34.08 -2.43
CA ALA A 351 6.90 -34.45 -3.59
C ALA A 351 6.65 -35.89 -4.03
N ASP A 352 6.13 -36.09 -5.24
CA ASP A 352 6.01 -37.42 -5.86
C ASP A 352 7.40 -38.07 -6.06
N ASN A 353 8.39 -37.27 -6.48
CA ASN A 353 9.77 -37.70 -6.65
C ASN A 353 10.70 -36.99 -5.67
N LEU A 354 10.73 -37.48 -4.43
CA LEU A 354 11.52 -36.91 -3.35
C LEU A 354 13.02 -36.79 -3.68
N LYS A 355 13.59 -37.76 -4.42
CA LYS A 355 15.01 -37.70 -4.82
C LYS A 355 15.28 -36.53 -5.76
N ALA A 356 14.42 -36.32 -6.76
CA ALA A 356 14.54 -35.19 -7.68
C ALA A 356 14.35 -33.86 -6.95
N SER A 357 13.38 -33.75 -6.04
CA SER A 357 13.16 -32.54 -5.25
C SER A 357 14.38 -32.21 -4.36
N LYS A 358 14.95 -33.19 -3.66
CA LYS A 358 16.18 -33.00 -2.87
C LYS A 358 17.36 -32.59 -3.74
N PHE A 359 17.54 -33.23 -4.90
CA PHE A 359 18.60 -32.88 -5.84
C PHE A 359 18.46 -31.44 -6.37
N ALA A 360 17.25 -30.99 -6.68
CA ALA A 360 16.99 -29.62 -7.11
C ALA A 360 17.34 -28.59 -6.02
N VAL A 361 16.94 -28.86 -4.76
CA VAL A 361 17.31 -28.01 -3.61
C VAL A 361 18.83 -27.95 -3.44
N GLN A 362 19.50 -29.11 -3.45
CA GLN A 362 20.97 -29.17 -3.30
C GLN A 362 21.69 -28.44 -4.43
N SER A 363 21.23 -28.63 -5.67
CA SER A 363 21.85 -27.99 -6.83
C SER A 363 21.72 -26.47 -6.78
N TYR A 364 20.55 -25.97 -6.38
CA TYR A 364 20.36 -24.52 -6.27
C TYR A 364 21.14 -23.95 -5.06
N ALA A 365 21.12 -24.63 -3.93
CA ALA A 365 21.91 -24.26 -2.75
C ALA A 365 23.43 -24.32 -2.98
N ALA A 366 23.90 -25.05 -4.01
CA ALA A 366 25.31 -25.07 -4.41
C ALA A 366 25.67 -23.95 -5.40
N LEU A 367 24.67 -23.42 -6.12
CA LEU A 367 24.84 -22.28 -7.03
C LEU A 367 24.92 -20.96 -6.26
N VAL A 368 24.03 -20.81 -5.28
CA VAL A 368 24.03 -19.71 -4.31
C VAL A 368 25.22 -19.86 -3.37
#